data_AF-A0A6M5Y743-F1
#
_entry.id   AF-A0A6M5Y743-F1
#
_cell.length_a   1.000
_cell.length_b   1.000
_cell.length_c   1.000
_cell.angle_alpha   90.00
_cell.angle_beta   90.00
_cell.angle_gamma   90.00
#
_symmetry.space_group_name_H-M   'P 1'
#
loop_
_entity.id
_entity.type
_entity.pdbx_description
1 polymer ?
#
loop_
_entity_poly.entity_id
_entity_poly.type
_entity_poly.pdbx_seq_one_letter_code
_entity_poly.pdbx_strand_id
1 'polypeptide(L)'
;MRSTRDFLTGIITGVVIGILTAPRSGKETRDKLVEEANKRSDDLKDQWEKGVAQVKTGYEQAKTQVNEYADKAKDQFNQYKGQAQEALQKDKDNTKSQYNDKVDELANNAESGIENSKDSFKVN
;
A
#
# COMPACT_ATOMS: atom_id res chain seq x y z
N MET A 1 8.77 11.87 -10.97
CA MET A 1 8.31 11.11 -9.79
C MET A 1 6.90 10.54 -10.02
N ARG A 2 6.73 9.56 -10.92
CA ARG A 2 5.42 8.91 -11.19
C ARG A 2 5.24 7.57 -10.46
N SER A 3 6.33 6.82 -10.19
CA SER A 3 6.27 5.45 -9.64
C SER A 3 5.56 5.28 -8.30
N THR A 4 5.58 6.26 -7.40
CA THR A 4 5.00 6.08 -6.06
C THR A 4 3.46 6.04 -6.09
N ARG A 5 2.82 6.79 -7.00
CA ARG A 5 1.36 6.76 -7.15
C ARG A 5 0.90 5.46 -7.81
N ASP A 6 1.58 5.04 -8.86
CA ASP A 6 1.22 3.80 -9.58
C ASP A 6 1.36 2.57 -8.68
N PHE A 7 2.39 2.56 -7.80
CA PHE A 7 2.58 1.51 -6.81
C PHE A 7 1.47 1.49 -5.74
N LEU A 8 1.09 2.65 -5.20
CA LEU A 8 0.02 2.75 -4.20
C LEU A 8 -1.34 2.35 -4.79
N THR A 9 -1.63 2.79 -6.01
CA THR A 9 -2.85 2.40 -6.73
C THR A 9 -2.89 0.89 -7.00
N GLY A 10 -1.75 0.29 -7.34
CA GLY A 10 -1.62 -1.17 -7.51
C GLY A 10 -1.91 -1.94 -6.23
N ILE A 11 -1.39 -1.48 -5.08
CA ILE A 11 -1.65 -2.11 -3.78
C ILE A 11 -3.13 -2.03 -3.41
N ILE A 12 -3.74 -0.85 -3.50
CA ILE A 12 -5.15 -0.65 -3.15
C ILE A 12 -6.05 -1.52 -4.03
N THR A 13 -5.78 -1.54 -5.33
CA THR A 13 -6.52 -2.36 -6.30
C THR A 13 -6.37 -3.85 -5.99
N GLY A 14 -5.17 -4.31 -5.67
CA GLY A 14 -4.91 -5.70 -5.28
C GLY A 14 -5.63 -6.11 -4.00
N VAL A 15 -5.68 -5.24 -2.98
CA VAL A 15 -6.40 -5.50 -1.72
C VAL A 15 -7.90 -5.62 -1.97
N VAL A 16 -8.48 -4.71 -2.76
CA VAL A 16 -9.92 -4.75 -3.10
C VAL A 16 -10.27 -6.02 -3.87
N ILE A 17 -9.47 -6.39 -4.87
CA ILE A 17 -9.66 -7.64 -5.63
C ILE A 17 -9.50 -8.85 -4.71
N GLY A 18 -8.49 -8.88 -3.83
CA GLY A 18 -8.26 -9.99 -2.91
C GLY A 18 -9.40 -10.18 -1.91
N ILE A 19 -9.94 -9.10 -1.37
CA ILE A 19 -11.10 -9.13 -0.46
C ILE A 19 -12.37 -9.56 -1.21
N LEU A 20 -12.61 -9.06 -2.43
CA LEU A 20 -13.77 -9.43 -3.26
C LEU A 20 -13.69 -10.87 -3.80
N THR A 21 -12.48 -11.37 -4.03
CA THR A 21 -12.25 -12.72 -4.61
C THR A 21 -12.22 -13.81 -3.55
N ALA A 22 -12.06 -13.48 -2.27
CA ALA A 22 -12.02 -14.47 -1.18
C ALA A 22 -13.36 -15.26 -1.10
N PRO A 23 -13.43 -16.53 -1.57
CA PRO A 23 -14.67 -17.26 -1.64
C PRO A 23 -14.90 -18.08 -0.36
N ARG A 24 -16.09 -17.90 0.21
CA ARG A 24 -16.88 -18.85 1.03
C ARG A 24 -16.59 -19.03 2.54
N SER A 25 -17.65 -19.53 3.17
CA SER A 25 -17.93 -19.65 4.60
C SER A 25 -16.88 -20.41 5.41
N GLY A 26 -16.39 -19.79 6.47
CA GLY A 26 -15.29 -20.26 7.31
C GLY A 26 -15.50 -21.53 8.13
N LYS A 27 -16.51 -22.37 7.85
CA LYS A 27 -16.67 -23.71 8.47
C LYS A 27 -15.86 -24.75 7.69
N GLU A 28 -16.22 -25.01 6.43
CA GLU A 28 -15.46 -25.95 5.58
C GLU A 28 -14.01 -25.50 5.32
N THR A 29 -13.78 -24.19 5.22
CA THR A 29 -12.43 -23.65 5.08
C THR A 29 -11.59 -23.86 6.34
N ARG A 30 -12.18 -23.80 7.53
CA ARG A 30 -11.44 -24.09 8.78
C ARG A 30 -11.05 -25.55 8.85
N ASP A 31 -11.97 -26.47 8.57
CA ASP A 31 -11.68 -27.90 8.63
C ASP A 31 -10.61 -28.30 7.60
N LYS A 32 -10.74 -27.85 6.34
CA LYS A 32 -9.72 -28.12 5.30
C LYS A 32 -8.39 -27.44 5.58
N LEU A 33 -8.40 -26.19 6.08
CA LEU A 33 -7.18 -25.46 6.42
C LEU A 33 -6.50 -26.07 7.65
N VAL A 34 -7.23 -26.56 8.65
CA VAL A 34 -6.64 -27.23 9.82
C VAL A 34 -6.03 -28.58 9.42
N GLU A 35 -6.67 -29.33 8.52
CA GLU A 35 -6.14 -30.61 8.05
C GLU A 35 -4.91 -30.42 7.13
N GLU A 36 -4.96 -29.48 6.18
CA GLU A 36 -3.83 -29.17 5.31
C GLU A 36 -2.71 -28.41 6.04
N ALA A 37 -3.04 -27.53 6.98
CA ALA A 37 -2.05 -26.85 7.80
C ALA A 37 -1.34 -27.86 8.70
N ASN A 38 -2.03 -28.77 9.41
CA ASN A 38 -1.32 -29.72 10.26
C ASN A 38 -0.35 -30.63 9.47
N LYS A 39 -0.68 -31.04 8.23
CA LYS A 39 0.24 -31.81 7.39
C LYS A 39 1.37 -30.99 6.77
N ARG A 40 1.12 -29.71 6.46
CA ARG A 40 2.13 -28.83 5.85
C ARG A 40 2.93 -28.02 6.87
N SER A 41 2.48 -27.93 8.11
CA SER A 41 3.07 -27.08 9.17
C SER A 41 4.41 -27.59 9.65
N ASP A 42 4.70 -28.89 9.60
CA ASP A 42 6.04 -29.41 9.95
C ASP A 42 7.09 -28.99 8.91
N ASP A 43 6.81 -29.18 7.62
CA ASP A 43 7.70 -28.73 6.53
C ASP A 43 7.77 -27.19 6.42
N LEU A 44 6.64 -26.51 6.66
CA LEU A 44 6.62 -25.05 6.66
C LEU A 44 7.33 -24.48 7.88
N LYS A 45 7.24 -25.08 9.07
CA LYS A 45 7.96 -24.57 10.26
C LYS A 45 9.44 -24.53 9.99
N ASP A 46 9.98 -25.61 9.44
CA ASP A 46 11.42 -25.73 9.19
C ASP A 46 11.89 -24.73 8.12
N GLN A 47 11.09 -24.53 7.06
CA GLN A 47 11.36 -23.51 6.03
C GLN A 47 11.11 -22.08 6.52
N TRP A 48 10.13 -21.88 7.40
CA TRP A 48 9.78 -20.59 7.98
C TRP A 48 10.81 -20.17 9.01
N GLU A 49 11.33 -21.08 9.83
CA GLU A 49 12.43 -20.80 10.74
C GLU A 49 13.71 -20.46 9.96
N LYS A 50 14.01 -21.18 8.88
CA LYS A 50 15.13 -20.83 7.97
C LYS A 50 14.91 -19.49 7.26
N GLY A 51 13.69 -19.23 6.80
CA GLY A 51 13.31 -17.97 6.15
C GLY A 51 13.36 -16.80 7.12
N VAL A 52 12.84 -16.95 8.34
CA VAL A 52 12.90 -15.94 9.40
C VAL A 52 14.34 -15.71 9.84
N ALA A 53 15.17 -16.75 9.93
CA ALA A 53 16.59 -16.58 10.22
C ALA A 53 17.30 -15.78 9.11
N GLN A 54 17.07 -16.11 7.83
CA GLN A 54 17.63 -15.35 6.70
C GLN A 54 17.11 -13.90 6.67
N VAL A 55 15.83 -13.70 6.93
CA VAL A 55 15.23 -12.36 7.03
C VAL A 55 15.81 -11.60 8.21
N LYS A 56 16.08 -12.24 9.35
CA LYS A 56 16.68 -11.58 10.51
C LYS A 56 18.11 -11.13 10.22
N THR A 57 18.92 -11.97 9.57
CA THR A 57 20.28 -11.60 9.14
C THR A 57 20.27 -10.50 8.07
N GLY A 58 19.37 -10.60 7.09
CA GLY A 58 19.18 -9.56 6.08
C GLY A 58 18.60 -8.27 6.66
N TYR A 59 17.77 -8.38 7.70
CA TYR A 59 17.17 -7.26 8.42
C TYR A 59 18.20 -6.52 9.27
N GLU A 60 19.15 -7.20 9.90
CA GLU A 60 20.23 -6.50 10.62
C GLU A 60 21.15 -5.73 9.65
N GLN A 61 21.49 -6.33 8.52
CA GLN A 61 22.26 -5.64 7.46
C GLN A 61 21.46 -4.49 6.83
N ALA A 62 20.17 -4.70 6.58
CA ALA A 62 19.28 -3.67 6.08
C ALA A 62 19.06 -2.57 7.11
N LYS A 63 18.94 -2.89 8.40
CA LYS A 63 18.75 -1.91 9.48
C LYS A 63 19.97 -1.00 9.62
N THR A 64 21.19 -1.52 9.45
CA THR A 64 22.40 -0.70 9.44
C THR A 64 22.42 0.23 8.23
N GLN A 65 22.16 -0.28 7.03
CA GLN A 65 22.09 0.54 5.81
C GLN A 65 20.94 1.54 5.84
N VAL A 66 19.79 1.15 6.40
CA VAL A 66 18.61 2.00 6.58
C VAL A 66 18.88 3.07 7.63
N ASN A 67 19.65 2.83 8.69
CA ASN A 67 20.02 3.91 9.60
C ASN A 67 20.92 4.93 8.90
N GLU A 68 21.95 4.51 8.17
CA GLU A 68 22.81 5.44 7.42
C GLU A 68 22.04 6.20 6.32
N TYR A 69 21.13 5.53 5.61
CA TYR A 69 20.25 6.17 4.64
C TYR A 69 19.18 7.02 5.29
N ALA A 70 18.65 6.64 6.45
CA ALA A 70 17.66 7.40 7.19
C ALA A 70 18.28 8.67 7.74
N ASP A 71 19.50 8.63 8.28
CA ASP A 71 20.20 9.84 8.72
C ASP A 71 20.50 10.76 7.54
N LYS A 72 21.02 10.24 6.42
CA LYS A 72 21.20 11.03 5.19
C LYS A 72 19.89 11.58 4.64
N ALA A 73 18.83 10.78 4.66
CA ALA A 73 17.51 11.20 4.22
C ALA A 73 16.89 12.20 5.18
N LYS A 74 17.16 12.12 6.48
CA LYS A 74 16.66 13.05 7.50
C LYS A 74 17.40 14.39 7.43
N ASP A 75 18.69 14.38 7.13
CA ASP A 75 19.46 15.59 6.83
C ASP A 75 19.00 16.24 5.52
N GLN A 76 18.87 15.46 4.43
CA GLN A 76 18.34 15.97 3.17
C GLN A 76 16.89 16.45 3.33
N PHE A 77 16.06 15.73 4.09
CA PHE A 77 14.69 16.10 4.37
C PHE A 77 14.62 17.35 5.23
N ASN A 78 15.51 17.56 6.20
CA ASN A 78 15.55 18.81 6.98
C ASN A 78 15.98 20.00 6.11
N GLN A 79 16.97 19.84 5.24
CA GLN A 79 17.34 20.89 4.28
C GLN A 79 16.21 21.19 3.29
N TYR A 80 15.60 20.15 2.72
CA TYR A 80 14.45 20.30 1.83
C TYR A 80 13.23 20.83 2.56
N LYS A 81 12.99 20.47 3.82
CA LYS A 81 11.87 20.98 4.60
C LYS A 81 12.06 22.46 4.91
N GLY A 82 13.28 22.93 5.18
CA GLY A 82 13.56 24.37 5.31
C GLY A 82 13.16 25.14 4.04
N GLN A 83 13.69 24.70 2.88
CA GLN A 83 13.43 25.34 1.60
C GLN A 83 11.98 25.16 1.12
N ALA A 84 11.42 23.97 1.31
CA ALA A 84 10.05 23.66 0.97
C ALA A 84 9.06 24.35 1.90
N GLN A 85 9.37 24.60 3.17
CA GLN A 85 8.47 25.31 4.08
C GLN A 85 8.39 26.80 3.74
N GLU A 86 9.49 27.41 3.27
CA GLU A 86 9.49 28.76 2.71
C GLU A 86 8.78 28.82 1.35
N ALA A 87 9.07 27.88 0.45
CA ALA A 87 8.39 27.79 -0.85
C ALA A 87 6.90 27.48 -0.69
N LEU A 88 6.53 26.53 0.16
CA LEU A 88 5.14 26.15 0.47
C LEU A 88 4.38 27.24 1.21
N GLN A 89 5.02 28.12 2.00
CA GLN A 89 4.32 29.27 2.57
C GLN A 89 3.97 30.29 1.48
N LYS A 90 4.85 30.49 0.50
CA LYS A 90 4.59 31.37 -0.66
C LYS A 90 3.58 30.77 -1.64
N ASP A 91 3.60 29.45 -1.81
CA ASP A 91 2.74 28.72 -2.75
C ASP A 91 1.48 28.14 -2.12
N LYS A 92 1.30 28.20 -0.79
CA LYS A 92 0.13 27.62 -0.10
C LYS A 92 -1.18 28.21 -0.59
N ASP A 93 -1.22 29.52 -0.79
CA ASP A 93 -2.45 30.21 -1.19
C ASP A 93 -2.85 29.88 -2.64
N ASN A 94 -1.87 29.66 -3.54
CA ASN A 94 -2.12 29.24 -4.92
C ASN A 94 -2.36 27.73 -5.06
N THR A 95 -1.64 26.91 -4.29
CA THR A 95 -1.67 25.45 -4.39
C THR A 95 -2.86 24.84 -3.66
N LYS A 96 -3.35 25.47 -2.58
CA LYS A 96 -4.52 24.97 -1.84
C LYS A 96 -5.79 25.02 -2.68
N SER A 97 -5.97 26.05 -3.51
CA SER A 97 -7.07 26.11 -4.47
C SER A 97 -6.94 24.97 -5.49
N GLN A 98 -5.78 24.84 -6.16
CA GLN A 98 -5.58 23.81 -7.18
C GLN A 98 -5.59 22.37 -6.63
N TYR A 99 -5.25 22.17 -5.36
CA TYR A 99 -5.33 20.87 -4.72
C TYR A 99 -6.77 20.48 -4.45
N ASN A 100 -7.58 21.39 -3.92
CA ASN A 100 -9.01 21.16 -3.72
C ASN A 100 -9.70 20.88 -5.06
N ASP A 101 -9.44 21.69 -6.09
CA ASP A 101 -10.03 21.49 -7.42
C ASP A 101 -9.67 20.13 -8.02
N LYS A 102 -8.42 19.66 -7.86
CA LYS A 102 -8.01 18.32 -8.33
C LYS A 102 -8.62 17.18 -7.52
N VAL A 103 -8.81 17.37 -6.21
CA VAL A 103 -9.44 16.37 -5.35
C VAL A 103 -10.92 16.27 -5.67
N ASP A 104 -11.60 17.40 -5.85
CA ASP A 104 -12.99 17.45 -6.28
C ASP A 104 -13.18 16.86 -7.68
N GLU A 105 -12.28 17.17 -8.62
CA GLU A 105 -12.30 16.55 -9.96
C GLU A 105 -12.10 15.03 -9.90
N LEU A 106 -11.20 14.54 -9.05
CA LEU A 106 -10.98 13.11 -8.87
C LEU A 106 -12.19 12.42 -8.21
N ALA A 107 -12.79 13.06 -7.20
CA ALA A 107 -14.00 12.59 -6.55
C ALA A 107 -15.17 12.51 -7.53
N ASN A 108 -15.39 13.57 -8.32
CA ASN A 108 -16.44 13.63 -9.33
C ASN A 108 -16.24 12.59 -10.45
N ASN A 109 -15.00 12.37 -10.91
CA ASN A 109 -14.70 11.34 -11.90
C ASN A 109 -14.88 9.92 -11.35
N ALA A 110 -14.49 9.69 -10.09
CA ALA A 110 -14.71 8.41 -9.42
C ALA A 110 -16.20 8.14 -9.22
N GLU A 111 -16.96 9.14 -8.78
CA GLU A 111 -18.42 9.05 -8.62
C GLU A 111 -19.10 8.76 -9.96
N SER A 112 -18.76 9.53 -11.01
CA SER A 112 -19.27 9.33 -12.36
C SER A 112 -18.90 7.96 -12.92
N GLY A 113 -17.70 7.45 -12.65
CA GLY A 113 -17.29 6.11 -13.08
C GLY A 113 -18.06 4.99 -12.36
N ILE A 114 -18.34 5.17 -11.07
CA ILE A 114 -19.11 4.22 -10.26
C ILE A 114 -20.59 4.26 -10.66
N GLU A 115 -21.17 5.43 -10.92
CA GLU A 115 -22.55 5.59 -11.36
C GLU A 115 -22.77 5.02 -12.77
N ASN A 116 -21.91 5.35 -13.73
CA ASN A 116 -21.98 4.77 -15.07
C ASN A 116 -21.86 3.23 -15.05
N SER A 117 -21.01 2.70 -14.17
CA SER A 117 -20.93 1.26 -13.96
C SER A 117 -22.23 0.72 -13.37
N LYS A 118 -22.77 1.36 -12.32
CA LYS A 118 -24.00 0.95 -11.63
C LYS A 118 -25.24 0.98 -12.54
N ASP A 119 -25.35 1.98 -13.42
CA ASP A 119 -26.43 2.06 -14.40
C ASP A 119 -26.25 1.04 -15.52
N SER A 120 -25.02 0.82 -15.99
CA SER A 120 -24.74 -0.27 -16.95
C SER A 120 -25.07 -1.65 -16.38
N PHE A 121 -24.96 -1.85 -15.06
CA PHE A 121 -25.36 -3.07 -14.36
C PHE A 121 -26.85 -3.15 -14.05
N LYS A 122 -27.61 -2.05 -14.13
CA LYS A 122 -29.08 -2.03 -13.94
C LYS A 122 -29.86 -2.18 -15.24
N VAL A 123 -29.23 -1.91 -16.39
CA VAL A 123 -29.84 -1.96 -17.73
C VAL A 123 -29.70 -3.36 -18.38
N ASN A 124 -29.06 -4.32 -17.71
CA ASN A 124 -29.19 -5.77 -17.95
C ASN A 124 -30.01 -6.43 -16.84
#